data_AF-A0A258RI74-F1
#
_entry.id   AF-A0A258RI74-F1
#
_cell.length_a   1.000
_cell.length_b   1.000
_cell.length_c   1.000
_cell.angle_alpha   90.00
_cell.angle_beta   90.00
_cell.angle_gamma   90.00
#
_symmetry.space_group_name_H-M   'P 1'
#
loop_
_entity.id
_entity.type
_entity.pdbx_description
1 polymer ?
#
loop_
_entity_poly.entity_id
_entity_poly.type
_entity_poly.pdbx_seq_one_letter_code
_entity_poly.pdbx_strand_id
1 'polypeptide(L)'
;MVETFVKHWPAEVPLLLYHEGFEPPLNPGRIEPHDLIETCPELASFKSRHALNPRARGELLPWSRLRLGPLSLPLPVRTRKGKYRWDAIRFAHKTFAIFDAARRTGADALIWIDADTRFFADVSLDELEALTPANSAASCLKRPVFSECGFVVYNLRHPQTRQLLDEFEAMYTGDLLFAEREYHDSYLFDVVCKRAQARGAYIHDIAEGAGRYAKHVLINSRLGRFMDHMKGNRKVDGRSRDDDLVVKRDEAYWQQPE
;
A
#
# COMPACT_ATOMS: atom_id res chain seq x y z
N MET A 1 -2.26 12.84 -9.62
CA MET A 1 -1.44 11.62 -9.80
C MET A 1 -1.30 11.25 -11.27
N VAL A 2 -2.38 10.91 -11.99
CA VAL A 2 -2.32 10.40 -13.38
C VAL A 2 -1.55 11.32 -14.33
N GLU A 3 -1.84 12.62 -14.34
CA GLU A 3 -1.16 13.59 -15.22
C GLU A 3 0.34 13.63 -14.98
N THR A 4 0.77 13.65 -13.71
CA THR A 4 2.19 13.68 -13.37
C THR A 4 2.85 12.32 -13.59
N PHE A 5 2.11 11.20 -13.48
CA PHE A 5 2.60 9.89 -13.88
C PHE A 5 2.93 9.87 -15.37
N VAL A 6 1.97 10.23 -16.23
CA VAL A 6 2.15 10.25 -17.69
C VAL A 6 3.34 11.11 -18.10
N LYS A 7 3.53 12.24 -17.40
CA LYS A 7 4.63 13.18 -17.66
C LYS A 7 6.01 12.63 -17.30
N HIS A 8 6.13 11.92 -16.17
CA HIS A 8 7.43 11.64 -15.54
C HIS A 8 7.84 10.16 -15.56
N TRP A 9 6.91 9.23 -15.76
CA TRP A 9 7.24 7.81 -15.83
C TRP A 9 7.64 7.39 -17.24
N PRO A 10 8.51 6.37 -17.38
CA PRO A 10 8.90 5.82 -18.68
C PRO A 10 7.68 5.39 -19.50
N ALA A 11 7.76 5.55 -20.83
CA ALA A 11 6.68 5.21 -21.76
C ALA A 11 6.34 3.71 -21.74
N GLU A 12 7.33 2.89 -21.43
CA GLU A 12 7.32 1.43 -21.36
C GLU A 12 6.56 0.89 -20.14
N VAL A 13 6.27 1.75 -19.16
CA VAL A 13 5.56 1.34 -17.93
C VAL A 13 4.10 1.83 -18.01
N PRO A 14 3.13 0.96 -18.30
CA PRO A 14 1.72 1.33 -18.33
C PRO A 14 1.16 1.51 -16.92
N LEU A 15 0.20 2.42 -16.76
CA LEU A 15 -0.59 2.58 -15.54
C LEU A 15 -1.90 1.80 -15.64
N LEU A 16 -2.02 0.72 -14.87
CA LEU A 16 -3.31 0.09 -14.62
C LEU A 16 -4.13 0.96 -13.65
N LEU A 17 -5.05 1.76 -14.19
CA LEU A 17 -5.83 2.73 -13.42
C LEU A 17 -7.15 2.12 -12.97
N TYR A 18 -7.19 1.65 -11.72
CA TYR A 18 -8.43 1.21 -11.08
C TYR A 18 -9.23 2.43 -10.60
N HIS A 19 -10.43 2.61 -11.14
CA HIS A 19 -11.32 3.73 -10.84
C HIS A 19 -12.70 3.27 -10.36
N GLU A 20 -13.42 4.14 -9.65
CA GLU A 20 -14.80 3.90 -9.21
C GLU A 20 -15.56 5.22 -9.31
N GLY A 21 -16.68 5.24 -10.04
CA GLY A 21 -17.60 6.39 -10.07
C GLY A 21 -17.12 7.63 -10.85
N PHE A 22 -16.16 7.49 -11.77
CA PHE A 22 -15.77 8.55 -12.71
C PHE A 22 -15.24 7.96 -14.03
N GLU A 23 -15.27 8.76 -15.09
CA GLU A 23 -14.67 8.42 -16.38
C GLU A 23 -13.15 8.71 -16.35
N PRO A 24 -12.30 7.69 -16.56
CA PRO A 24 -10.86 7.87 -16.51
C PRO A 24 -10.34 8.60 -17.76
N PRO A 25 -9.23 9.34 -17.64
CA PRO A 25 -8.60 9.95 -18.80
C PRO A 25 -8.10 8.88 -19.78
N LEU A 26 -8.35 9.11 -21.07
CA LEU A 26 -7.90 8.20 -22.13
C LEU A 26 -6.48 8.57 -22.57
N ASN A 27 -5.56 7.63 -22.44
CA ASN A 27 -4.21 7.73 -22.99
C ASN A 27 -3.73 6.32 -23.40
N PRO A 28 -4.11 5.84 -24.59
CA PRO A 28 -3.83 4.47 -25.03
C PRO A 28 -2.34 4.13 -24.95
N GLY A 29 -2.02 2.96 -24.37
CA GLY A 29 -0.65 2.49 -24.16
C GLY A 29 0.08 3.11 -22.95
N ARG A 30 -0.44 4.21 -22.37
CA ARG A 30 0.07 4.78 -21.11
C ARG A 30 -0.85 4.49 -19.93
N ILE A 31 -2.16 4.49 -20.16
CA ILE A 31 -3.19 4.27 -19.15
C ILE A 31 -4.13 3.16 -19.63
N GLU A 32 -4.30 2.16 -18.78
CA GLU A 32 -5.23 1.07 -18.95
C GLU A 32 -6.29 1.18 -17.84
N PRO A 33 -7.46 1.76 -18.15
CA PRO A 33 -8.51 1.94 -17.15
C PRO A 33 -9.25 0.64 -16.85
N HIS A 34 -9.54 0.43 -15.56
CA HIS A 34 -10.36 -0.67 -15.06
C HIS A 34 -11.38 -0.14 -14.06
N ASP A 35 -12.67 -0.35 -14.32
CA ASP A 35 -13.68 -0.12 -13.28
C ASP A 35 -13.46 -1.16 -12.17
N LEU A 36 -13.19 -0.67 -10.97
CA LEU A 36 -12.75 -1.48 -9.85
C LEU A 36 -13.82 -2.49 -9.41
N ILE A 37 -15.10 -2.11 -9.45
CA ILE A 37 -16.19 -2.96 -8.96
C ILE A 37 -16.55 -4.01 -10.00
N GLU A 38 -16.58 -3.64 -11.29
CA GLU A 38 -16.82 -4.57 -12.39
C GLU A 38 -15.66 -5.56 -12.56
N THR A 39 -14.43 -5.08 -12.43
CA THR A 39 -13.23 -5.91 -12.65
C THR A 39 -12.94 -6.85 -11.48
N CYS A 40 -13.30 -6.46 -10.26
CA CYS A 40 -13.03 -7.22 -9.04
C CYS A 40 -14.33 -7.73 -8.38
N PRO A 41 -14.99 -8.77 -8.91
CA PRO A 41 -16.25 -9.28 -8.33
C PRO A 41 -16.08 -9.77 -6.87
N GLU A 42 -14.90 -10.23 -6.48
CA GLU A 42 -14.62 -10.62 -5.09
C GLU A 42 -14.57 -9.42 -4.13
N LEU A 43 -14.20 -8.23 -4.60
CA LEU A 43 -14.34 -7.00 -3.82
C LEU A 43 -15.82 -6.68 -3.61
N ALA A 44 -16.64 -6.77 -4.66
CA ALA A 44 -18.08 -6.55 -4.56
C ALA A 44 -18.73 -7.56 -3.60
N SER A 45 -18.34 -8.83 -3.68
CA SER A 45 -18.76 -9.90 -2.78
C SER A 45 -18.37 -9.59 -1.33
N PHE A 46 -17.10 -9.24 -1.06
CA PHE A 46 -16.62 -8.86 0.26
C PHE A 46 -17.36 -7.64 0.85
N LYS A 47 -17.52 -6.57 0.05
CA LYS A 47 -18.29 -5.37 0.44
C LYS A 47 -19.73 -5.73 0.80
N SER A 48 -20.39 -6.56 0.00
CA SER A 48 -21.77 -7.01 0.22
C SER A 48 -21.92 -7.85 1.49
N ARG A 49 -21.07 -8.88 1.66
CA ARG A 49 -21.08 -9.76 2.85
C ARG A 49 -20.86 -9.00 4.16
N HIS A 50 -20.13 -7.89 4.12
CA HIS A 50 -19.77 -7.13 5.31
C HIS A 50 -20.40 -5.73 5.40
N ALA A 51 -21.32 -5.37 4.50
CA ALA A 51 -21.94 -4.04 4.45
C ALA A 51 -22.52 -3.60 5.80
N LEU A 52 -23.08 -4.55 6.57
CA LEU A 52 -23.67 -4.32 7.89
C LEU A 52 -22.81 -4.85 9.05
N ASN A 53 -21.58 -5.30 8.80
CA ASN A 53 -20.69 -5.83 9.83
C ASN A 53 -19.95 -4.67 10.53
N PRO A 54 -20.33 -4.27 11.76
CA PRO A 54 -19.68 -3.14 12.44
C PRO A 54 -18.21 -3.41 12.79
N ARG A 55 -17.78 -4.68 12.87
CA ARG A 55 -16.37 -5.04 13.03
C ARG A 55 -15.57 -4.78 11.75
N ALA A 56 -16.12 -5.09 10.59
CA ALA A 56 -15.48 -4.84 9.29
C ALA A 56 -15.43 -3.35 8.91
N ARG A 57 -16.36 -2.55 9.45
CA ARG A 57 -16.44 -1.09 9.28
C ARG A 57 -15.57 -0.30 10.27
N GLY A 58 -14.81 -0.99 11.13
CA GLY A 58 -13.99 -0.35 12.17
C GLY A 58 -14.80 0.35 13.27
N GLU A 59 -16.09 0.05 13.39
CA GLU A 59 -16.99 0.61 14.42
C GLU A 59 -16.86 -0.14 15.75
N LEU A 60 -16.52 -1.44 15.69
CA LEU A 60 -16.17 -2.24 16.85
C LEU A 60 -14.65 -2.45 16.95
N LEU A 61 -14.06 -1.93 18.02
CA LEU A 61 -12.67 -2.20 18.34
C LEU A 61 -12.51 -3.64 18.88
N PRO A 62 -11.38 -4.31 18.63
CA PRO A 62 -11.10 -5.62 19.21
C PRO A 62 -11.17 -5.56 20.73
N TRP A 63 -11.66 -6.64 21.35
CA TRP A 63 -11.57 -6.80 22.78
C TRP A 63 -10.17 -7.30 23.16
N SER A 64 -9.58 -6.71 24.19
CA SER A 64 -8.42 -7.29 24.87
C SER A 64 -8.90 -8.23 25.96
N ARG A 65 -8.10 -9.23 26.32
CA ARG A 65 -8.38 -10.06 27.49
C ARG A 65 -7.31 -9.78 28.53
N LEU A 66 -7.72 -9.31 29.70
CA LEU A 66 -6.84 -9.30 30.87
C LEU A 66 -6.82 -10.72 31.44
N ARG A 67 -5.61 -11.31 31.53
CA ARG A 67 -5.41 -12.57 32.25
C ARG A 67 -4.91 -12.28 33.66
N LEU A 68 -5.66 -12.71 34.67
CA LEU A 68 -5.28 -12.70 36.08
C LEU A 68 -5.30 -14.14 36.59
N GLY A 69 -4.15 -14.83 36.51
CA GLY A 69 -4.08 -16.27 36.76
C GLY A 69 -4.98 -17.05 35.77
N PRO A 70 -5.87 -17.95 36.24
CA PRO A 70 -6.79 -18.69 35.37
C PRO A 70 -7.97 -17.83 34.85
N LEU A 71 -8.18 -16.61 35.38
CA LEU A 71 -9.30 -15.75 35.00
C LEU A 71 -8.96 -14.95 33.74
N SER A 72 -9.87 -14.96 32.76
CA SER A 72 -9.77 -14.20 31.52
C SER A 72 -10.95 -13.24 31.39
N LEU A 73 -10.75 -11.96 31.66
CA LEU A 73 -11.79 -10.92 31.58
C LEU A 73 -11.69 -10.14 30.26
N PRO A 74 -12.77 -10.01 29.48
CA PRO A 74 -12.79 -9.12 28.32
C PRO A 74 -12.76 -7.66 28.78
N LEU A 75 -11.82 -6.88 28.26
CA LEU A 75 -11.72 -5.45 28.47
C LEU A 75 -11.77 -4.72 27.12
N PRO A 76 -12.58 -3.66 26.99
CA PRO A 76 -12.59 -2.85 25.79
C PRO A 76 -11.20 -2.25 25.58
N VAL A 77 -10.64 -2.39 24.39
CA VAL A 77 -9.37 -1.76 24.05
C VAL A 77 -9.59 -0.25 24.00
N ARG A 78 -9.19 0.46 25.06
CA ARG A 78 -9.04 1.91 25.00
C ARG A 78 -7.78 2.21 24.18
N THR A 79 -7.98 2.67 22.96
CA THR A 79 -6.87 3.07 22.08
C THR A 79 -7.05 4.50 21.60
N ARG A 80 -5.95 5.27 21.59
CA ARG A 80 -5.86 6.56 20.92
C ARG A 80 -5.56 6.42 19.42
N LYS A 81 -5.45 5.20 18.91
CA LYS A 81 -5.21 4.91 17.50
C LYS A 81 -6.45 5.23 16.67
N GLY A 82 -6.24 5.66 15.41
CA GLY A 82 -7.32 5.92 14.48
C GLY A 82 -8.15 4.67 14.18
N LYS A 83 -9.47 4.79 14.24
CA LYS A 83 -10.43 3.69 14.01
C LYS A 83 -10.31 3.05 12.62
N TYR A 84 -9.80 3.80 11.63
CA TYR A 84 -9.56 3.31 10.27
C TYR A 84 -8.73 2.02 10.25
N ARG A 85 -7.88 1.77 11.26
CA ARG A 85 -7.07 0.55 11.35
C ARG A 85 -7.88 -0.76 11.34
N TRP A 86 -9.18 -0.68 11.65
CA TRP A 86 -10.11 -1.81 11.63
C TRP A 86 -11.20 -1.68 10.56
N ASP A 87 -11.06 -0.73 9.63
CA ASP A 87 -12.00 -0.56 8.52
C ASP A 87 -11.56 -1.42 7.33
N ALA A 88 -11.86 -2.72 7.40
CA ALA A 88 -11.49 -3.69 6.37
C ALA A 88 -12.10 -3.35 5.00
N ILE A 89 -13.32 -2.81 4.98
CA ILE A 89 -14.03 -2.43 3.74
C ILE A 89 -13.30 -1.32 3.01
N ARG A 90 -12.85 -0.29 3.74
CA ARG A 90 -12.04 0.78 3.15
C ARG A 90 -10.78 0.25 2.49
N PHE A 91 -10.04 -0.62 3.17
CA PHE A 91 -8.74 -1.10 2.67
C PHE A 91 -8.86 -2.20 1.60
N ALA A 92 -10.02 -2.85 1.47
CA ALA A 92 -10.27 -3.86 0.45
C ALA A 92 -10.13 -3.33 -0.99
N HIS A 93 -10.50 -2.07 -1.26
CA HIS A 93 -10.46 -1.48 -2.62
C HIS A 93 -9.06 -1.60 -3.24
N LYS A 94 -8.06 -1.18 -2.47
CA LYS A 94 -6.66 -1.23 -2.87
C LYS A 94 -6.16 -2.65 -3.01
N THR A 95 -6.44 -3.53 -2.05
CA THR A 95 -5.88 -4.88 -2.06
C THR A 95 -6.44 -5.69 -3.22
N PHE A 96 -7.73 -5.61 -3.50
CA PHE A 96 -8.33 -6.28 -4.65
C PHE A 96 -7.84 -5.73 -6.00
N ALA A 97 -7.58 -4.42 -6.11
CA ALA A 97 -6.93 -3.86 -7.29
C ALA A 97 -5.53 -4.47 -7.52
N ILE A 98 -4.73 -4.64 -6.46
CA ILE A 98 -3.41 -5.29 -6.53
C ILE A 98 -3.55 -6.75 -6.99
N PHE A 99 -4.53 -7.50 -6.45
CA PHE A 99 -4.72 -8.91 -6.78
C PHE A 99 -5.13 -9.12 -8.24
N ASP A 100 -6.07 -8.32 -8.75
CA ASP A 100 -6.44 -8.35 -10.17
C ASP A 100 -5.26 -7.96 -11.05
N ALA A 101 -4.58 -6.84 -10.73
CA ALA A 101 -3.44 -6.34 -11.50
C ALA A 101 -2.35 -7.40 -11.64
N ALA A 102 -2.01 -8.09 -10.55
CA ALA A 102 -0.98 -9.12 -10.54
C ALA A 102 -1.33 -10.36 -11.37
N ARG A 103 -2.62 -10.66 -11.56
CA ARG A 103 -3.08 -11.76 -12.43
C ARG A 103 -3.18 -11.35 -13.90
N ARG A 104 -3.50 -10.09 -14.15
CA ARG A 104 -3.76 -9.54 -15.48
C ARG A 104 -2.48 -9.20 -16.23
N THR A 105 -1.52 -8.60 -15.53
CA THR A 105 -0.31 -8.10 -16.16
C THR A 105 0.62 -9.24 -16.60
N GLY A 106 1.24 -9.07 -17.76
CA GLY A 106 2.36 -9.90 -18.21
C GLY A 106 3.74 -9.37 -17.79
N ALA A 107 3.78 -8.30 -16.99
CA ALA A 107 5.02 -7.67 -16.57
C ALA A 107 5.83 -8.50 -15.55
N ASP A 108 7.12 -8.23 -15.49
CA ASP A 108 8.03 -8.87 -14.53
C ASP A 108 7.85 -8.35 -13.08
N ALA A 109 7.34 -7.12 -12.94
CA ALA A 109 7.10 -6.48 -11.67
C ALA A 109 5.78 -5.69 -11.69
N LEU A 110 5.13 -5.60 -10.53
CA LEU A 110 3.96 -4.76 -10.30
C LEU A 110 4.28 -3.73 -9.23
N ILE A 111 4.05 -2.45 -9.52
CA ILE A 111 4.24 -1.34 -8.58
C ILE A 111 2.86 -0.79 -8.19
N TRP A 112 2.49 -0.90 -6.92
CA TRP A 112 1.34 -0.19 -6.37
C TRP A 112 1.74 1.24 -5.98
N ILE A 113 0.88 2.21 -6.32
CA ILE A 113 1.03 3.62 -5.94
C ILE A 113 -0.31 4.18 -5.49
N ASP A 114 -0.38 4.79 -4.30
CA ASP A 114 -1.59 5.47 -3.84
C ASP A 114 -1.90 6.71 -4.72
N ALA A 115 -3.20 6.99 -4.94
CA ALA A 115 -3.66 8.04 -5.86
C ALA A 115 -3.40 9.48 -5.36
N ASP A 116 -2.98 9.65 -4.11
CA ASP A 116 -2.52 10.92 -3.52
C ASP A 116 -1.00 11.12 -3.65
N THR A 117 -0.36 10.45 -4.61
CA THR A 117 1.03 10.70 -4.99
C THR A 117 1.15 11.72 -6.14
N ARG A 118 2.16 12.58 -6.05
CA ARG A 118 2.58 13.51 -7.10
C ARG A 118 4.01 13.18 -7.53
N PHE A 119 4.20 12.95 -8.82
CA PHE A 119 5.53 12.88 -9.42
C PHE A 119 5.98 14.29 -9.86
N PHE A 120 7.23 14.62 -9.63
CA PHE A 120 7.78 15.95 -9.93
C PHE A 120 9.12 15.92 -10.67
N ALA A 121 9.70 14.73 -10.86
CA ALA A 121 10.89 14.52 -11.66
C ALA A 121 10.79 13.20 -12.41
N ASP A 122 11.52 13.09 -13.52
CA ASP A 122 11.51 11.93 -14.39
C ASP A 122 12.12 10.70 -13.68
N VAL A 123 11.53 9.54 -13.94
CA VAL A 123 11.97 8.26 -13.39
C VAL A 123 12.56 7.43 -14.52
N SER A 124 13.75 6.87 -14.35
CA SER A 124 14.35 5.95 -15.33
C SER A 124 13.93 4.51 -15.06
N LEU A 125 14.03 3.65 -16.09
CA LEU A 125 13.86 2.21 -15.92
C LEU A 125 14.86 1.64 -14.90
N ASP A 126 16.13 2.08 -14.94
CA ASP A 126 17.16 1.69 -13.95
C ASP A 126 16.74 2.01 -12.51
N GLU A 127 16.09 3.16 -12.27
CA GLU A 127 15.61 3.51 -10.93
C GLU A 127 14.49 2.56 -10.50
N LEU A 128 13.59 2.15 -11.41
CA LEU A 128 12.54 1.17 -11.13
C LEU A 128 13.10 -0.25 -10.92
N GLU A 129 14.08 -0.67 -11.70
CA GLU A 129 14.77 -1.95 -11.55
C GLU A 129 15.45 -2.06 -10.18
N ALA A 130 16.09 -0.98 -9.72
CA ALA A 130 16.71 -0.93 -8.40
C ALA A 130 15.71 -1.09 -7.25
N LEU A 131 14.42 -0.79 -7.47
CA LEU A 131 13.36 -1.03 -6.49
C LEU A 131 12.93 -2.50 -6.43
N THR A 132 13.39 -3.35 -7.34
CA THR A 132 12.92 -4.73 -7.49
C THR A 132 14.07 -5.75 -7.55
N PRO A 133 14.89 -5.89 -6.48
CA PRO A 133 15.98 -6.86 -6.50
C PRO A 133 15.51 -8.27 -6.86
N ALA A 134 16.23 -8.95 -7.75
CA ALA A 134 15.80 -10.24 -8.32
C ALA A 134 15.54 -11.34 -7.27
N ASN A 135 16.25 -11.30 -6.13
CA ASN A 135 16.09 -12.24 -5.02
C ASN A 135 14.99 -11.85 -4.01
N SER A 136 14.32 -10.71 -4.21
CA SER A 136 13.23 -10.25 -3.33
C SER A 136 11.88 -10.65 -3.90
N ALA A 137 10.95 -11.07 -3.04
CA ALA A 137 9.56 -11.31 -3.42
C ALA A 137 8.77 -9.99 -3.53
N ALA A 138 9.06 -9.06 -2.63
CA ALA A 138 8.49 -7.73 -2.64
C ALA A 138 9.46 -6.71 -2.05
N SER A 139 9.24 -5.45 -2.39
CA SER A 139 9.95 -4.29 -1.86
C SER A 139 8.95 -3.31 -1.27
N CYS A 140 9.21 -2.83 -0.06
CA CYS A 140 8.34 -1.88 0.62
C CYS A 140 9.14 -0.86 1.41
N LEU A 141 8.46 0.20 1.87
CA LEU A 141 9.02 1.17 2.81
C LEU A 141 8.83 0.66 4.24
N LYS A 142 9.85 0.04 4.85
CA LYS A 142 9.70 -0.52 6.19
C LYS A 142 9.69 0.55 7.26
N ARG A 143 8.89 0.35 8.31
CA ARG A 143 8.87 1.16 9.54
C ARG A 143 8.73 0.28 10.77
N PRO A 144 9.08 0.77 11.97
CA PRO A 144 8.95 0.00 13.21
C PRO A 144 7.55 -0.52 13.53
N VAL A 145 6.50 0.21 13.14
CA VAL A 145 5.11 -0.14 13.49
C VAL A 145 4.49 -1.06 12.44
N PHE A 146 4.47 -0.60 11.19
CA PHE A 146 4.11 -1.37 10.01
C PHE A 146 4.63 -0.67 8.77
N SER A 147 4.92 -1.43 7.71
CA SER A 147 5.38 -0.89 6.42
C SER A 147 4.44 0.21 5.89
N GLU A 148 4.97 1.19 5.18
CA GLU A 148 4.14 2.13 4.42
C GLU A 148 3.80 1.52 3.07
N CYS A 149 2.53 1.19 2.86
CA CYS A 149 2.10 0.54 1.62
C CYS A 149 1.64 1.51 0.53
N GLY A 150 1.84 2.83 0.69
CA GLY A 150 1.50 3.81 -0.36
C GLY A 150 2.35 3.65 -1.62
N PHE A 151 3.47 2.94 -1.49
CA PHE A 151 4.31 2.47 -2.59
C PHE A 151 4.82 1.06 -2.25
N VAL A 152 4.50 0.06 -3.07
CA VAL A 152 4.96 -1.34 -2.90
C VAL A 152 5.31 -1.91 -4.26
N VAL A 153 6.41 -2.65 -4.34
CA VAL A 153 6.78 -3.40 -5.55
C VAL A 153 6.67 -4.88 -5.29
N TYR A 154 6.05 -5.61 -6.22
CA TYR A 154 5.93 -7.06 -6.22
C TYR A 154 6.76 -7.61 -7.38
N ASN A 155 7.73 -8.47 -7.10
CA ASN A 155 8.52 -9.15 -8.13
C ASN A 155 7.74 -10.37 -8.63
N LEU A 156 7.03 -10.24 -9.75
CA LEU A 156 6.13 -11.28 -10.25
C LEU A 156 6.87 -12.52 -10.80
N ARG A 157 8.18 -12.39 -11.08
CA ARG A 157 9.04 -13.52 -11.44
C ARG A 157 9.46 -14.37 -10.24
N HIS A 158 9.39 -13.83 -9.02
CA HIS A 158 9.84 -14.54 -7.83
C HIS A 158 8.77 -15.53 -7.34
N PRO A 159 9.11 -16.81 -7.10
CA PRO A 159 8.11 -17.87 -6.84
C PRO A 159 7.28 -17.64 -5.58
N GLN A 160 7.85 -16.96 -4.56
CA GLN A 160 7.13 -16.65 -3.32
C GLN A 160 6.12 -15.49 -3.47
N THR A 161 6.20 -14.69 -4.53
CA THR A 161 5.36 -13.49 -4.69
C THR A 161 3.91 -13.89 -4.93
N ARG A 162 3.68 -14.89 -5.79
CA ARG A 162 2.34 -15.42 -6.04
C ARG A 162 1.69 -15.95 -4.77
N GLN A 163 2.41 -16.78 -4.01
CA GLN A 163 1.91 -17.31 -2.74
C GLN A 163 1.65 -16.19 -1.72
N LEU A 164 2.48 -15.15 -1.66
CA LEU A 164 2.26 -13.98 -0.80
C LEU A 164 0.95 -13.26 -1.16
N LEU A 165 0.70 -13.02 -2.45
CA LEU A 165 -0.51 -12.38 -2.94
C LEU A 165 -1.76 -13.24 -2.70
N ASP A 166 -1.67 -14.54 -2.98
CA ASP A 166 -2.77 -15.49 -2.74
C ASP A 166 -3.13 -15.56 -1.25
N GLU A 167 -2.12 -15.58 -0.35
CA GLU A 167 -2.34 -15.52 1.10
C GLU A 167 -2.96 -14.20 1.55
N PHE A 168 -2.63 -13.10 0.89
CA PHE A 168 -3.18 -11.78 1.19
C PHE A 168 -4.63 -11.68 0.72
N GLU A 169 -4.95 -12.19 -0.46
CA GLU A 169 -6.32 -12.27 -0.96
C GLU A 169 -7.19 -13.17 -0.09
N ALA A 170 -6.67 -14.33 0.33
CA ALA A 170 -7.34 -15.25 1.24
C ALA A 170 -7.72 -14.61 2.59
N MET A 171 -7.01 -13.57 3.03
CA MET A 171 -7.39 -12.81 4.23
C MET A 171 -8.75 -12.13 4.07
N TYR A 172 -9.08 -11.66 2.86
CA TYR A 172 -10.35 -11.02 2.54
C TYR A 172 -11.40 -12.04 2.08
N THR A 173 -11.07 -12.91 1.13
CA THR A 173 -12.05 -13.82 0.52
C THR A 173 -12.55 -14.88 1.49
N GLY A 174 -11.68 -15.34 2.41
CA GLY A 174 -12.00 -16.30 3.46
C GLY A 174 -12.20 -15.69 4.86
N ASP A 175 -12.35 -14.36 4.96
CA ASP A 175 -12.57 -13.63 6.21
C ASP A 175 -11.47 -13.85 7.29
N LEU A 176 -10.29 -14.36 6.90
CA LEU A 176 -9.20 -14.70 7.83
C LEU A 176 -8.60 -13.46 8.50
N LEU A 177 -8.74 -12.26 7.90
CA LEU A 177 -8.31 -11.00 8.50
C LEU A 177 -8.95 -10.75 9.87
N PHE A 178 -10.13 -11.31 10.17
CA PHE A 178 -10.76 -11.11 11.48
C PHE A 178 -10.06 -11.87 12.61
N ALA A 179 -9.14 -12.78 12.31
CA ALA A 179 -8.24 -13.36 13.32
C ALA A 179 -7.05 -12.43 13.65
N GLU A 180 -6.80 -11.42 12.83
CA GLU A 180 -5.68 -10.50 12.95
C GLU A 180 -5.97 -9.32 13.88
N ARG A 181 -4.91 -8.63 14.33
CA ARG A 181 -5.02 -7.54 15.30
C ARG A 181 -5.58 -6.24 14.71
N GLU A 182 -5.23 -5.95 13.46
CA GLU A 182 -5.64 -4.75 12.71
C GLU A 182 -5.97 -5.21 11.27
N TYR A 183 -6.86 -4.50 10.56
CA TYR A 183 -7.42 -4.91 9.26
C TYR A 183 -7.00 -4.04 8.09
N HIS A 184 -6.21 -3.00 8.36
CA HIS A 184 -5.70 -2.14 7.30
C HIS A 184 -4.63 -2.83 6.46
N ASP A 185 -4.54 -2.43 5.20
CA ASP A 185 -3.65 -2.99 4.17
C ASP A 185 -2.21 -3.19 4.68
N SER A 186 -1.64 -2.18 5.31
CA SER A 186 -0.23 -2.21 5.73
C SER A 186 0.04 -3.23 6.84
N TYR A 187 -0.92 -3.49 7.72
CA TYR A 187 -0.74 -4.51 8.76
C TYR A 187 -0.85 -5.91 8.16
N LEU A 188 -1.88 -6.14 7.34
CA LEU A 188 -2.10 -7.43 6.70
C LEU A 188 -0.96 -7.78 5.72
N PHE A 189 -0.45 -6.79 4.98
CA PHE A 189 0.74 -6.91 4.16
C PHE A 189 1.96 -7.38 4.97
N ASP A 190 2.22 -6.77 6.13
CA ASP A 190 3.32 -7.20 7.00
C ASP A 190 3.11 -8.61 7.56
N VAL A 191 1.85 -9.03 7.79
CA VAL A 191 1.54 -10.41 8.20
C VAL A 191 1.91 -11.40 7.09
N VAL A 192 1.49 -11.17 5.84
CA VAL A 192 1.84 -12.07 4.73
C VAL A 192 3.33 -12.01 4.38
N CYS A 193 3.97 -10.85 4.51
CA CYS A 193 5.42 -10.73 4.37
C CYS A 193 6.15 -11.59 5.40
N LYS A 194 5.73 -11.57 6.67
CA LYS A 194 6.32 -12.43 7.71
C LYS A 194 6.14 -13.92 7.41
N ARG A 195 4.98 -14.32 6.88
CA ARG A 195 4.72 -15.71 6.46
C ARG A 195 5.64 -16.10 5.30
N ALA A 196 5.81 -15.23 4.30
CA ALA A 196 6.75 -15.45 3.20
C ALA A 196 8.21 -15.52 3.68
N GLN A 197 8.62 -14.65 4.60
CA GLN A 197 9.95 -14.68 5.21
C GLN A 197 10.21 -15.95 5.99
N ALA A 198 9.21 -16.48 6.71
CA ALA A 198 9.30 -17.76 7.38
C ALA A 198 9.49 -18.95 6.40
N ARG A 199 9.08 -18.78 5.14
CA ARG A 199 9.36 -19.71 4.02
C ARG A 199 10.67 -19.41 3.29
N GLY A 200 11.47 -18.45 3.77
CA GLY A 200 12.76 -18.07 3.19
C GLY A 200 12.71 -16.95 2.14
N ALA A 201 11.56 -16.31 1.93
CA ALA A 201 11.48 -15.16 1.03
C ALA A 201 12.23 -13.95 1.60
N TYR A 202 12.92 -13.22 0.74
CA TYR A 202 13.47 -11.92 1.09
C TYR A 202 12.48 -10.81 0.75
N ILE A 203 12.30 -9.86 1.69
CA ILE A 203 11.50 -8.64 1.50
C ILE A 203 12.44 -7.45 1.59
N HIS A 204 12.61 -6.72 0.50
CA HIS A 204 13.54 -5.61 0.37
C HIS A 204 12.98 -4.34 1.05
N ASP A 205 13.84 -3.56 1.69
CA ASP A 205 13.49 -2.29 2.33
C ASP A 205 13.94 -1.13 1.45
N ILE A 206 13.00 -0.52 0.71
CA ILE A 206 13.25 0.64 -0.16
C ILE A 206 13.76 1.83 0.65
N ALA A 207 13.38 1.91 1.93
CA ALA A 207 13.76 3.02 2.80
C ALA A 207 15.17 2.87 3.36
N GLU A 208 15.83 1.72 3.20
CA GLU A 208 17.19 1.45 3.72
C GLU A 208 17.33 1.82 5.20
N GLY A 209 16.28 1.56 6.00
CA GLY A 209 16.24 1.90 7.42
C GLY A 209 15.73 3.31 7.76
N ALA A 210 15.45 4.18 6.78
CA ALA A 210 14.94 5.53 7.01
C ALA A 210 13.66 5.57 7.84
N GLY A 211 12.81 4.54 7.73
CA GLY A 211 11.58 4.45 8.52
C GLY A 211 11.79 4.33 10.03
N ARG A 212 13.02 4.13 10.52
CA ARG A 212 13.34 4.15 11.96
C ARG A 212 13.32 5.56 12.55
N TYR A 213 13.58 6.57 11.74
CA TYR A 213 13.69 7.98 12.18
C TYR A 213 12.77 8.94 11.41
N ALA A 214 12.33 8.59 10.20
CA ALA A 214 11.38 9.37 9.41
C ALA A 214 9.93 8.89 9.62
N LYS A 215 9.04 9.79 10.08
CA LYS A 215 7.59 9.51 10.14
C LYS A 215 6.99 9.42 8.74
N HIS A 216 7.42 10.30 7.84
CA HIS A 216 7.06 10.31 6.43
C HIS A 216 8.16 9.61 5.63
N VAL A 217 8.14 8.28 5.64
CA VAL A 217 9.29 7.48 5.18
C VAL A 217 9.52 7.61 3.67
N LEU A 218 8.46 7.79 2.86
CA LEU A 218 8.57 7.85 1.41
C LEU A 218 9.46 9.01 0.94
N ILE A 219 9.15 10.24 1.38
CA ILE A 219 9.89 11.45 0.98
C ILE A 219 11.29 11.50 1.59
N ASN A 220 11.59 10.63 2.55
CA ASN A 220 12.90 10.49 3.19
C ASN A 220 13.68 9.26 2.69
N SER A 221 13.13 8.52 1.73
CA SER A 221 13.78 7.41 1.03
C SER A 221 14.22 7.84 -0.37
N ARG A 222 14.85 6.96 -1.15
CA ARG A 222 15.18 7.26 -2.56
C ARG A 222 13.98 7.74 -3.42
N LEU A 223 12.75 7.32 -3.08
CA LEU A 223 11.53 7.75 -3.80
C LEU A 223 11.28 9.26 -3.70
N GLY A 224 11.68 9.89 -2.60
CA GLY A 224 11.59 11.35 -2.43
C GLY A 224 12.43 12.17 -3.42
N ARG A 225 13.20 11.52 -4.32
CA ARG A 225 13.91 12.20 -5.41
C ARG A 225 13.01 12.57 -6.58
N PHE A 226 11.85 11.94 -6.70
CA PHE A 226 10.97 12.10 -7.86
C PHE A 226 9.48 12.08 -7.53
N MET A 227 9.10 11.73 -6.29
CA MET A 227 7.71 11.74 -5.87
C MET A 227 7.48 12.23 -4.44
N ASP A 228 6.29 12.77 -4.23
CA ASP A 228 5.74 13.14 -2.94
C ASP A 228 4.40 12.41 -2.70
N HIS A 229 4.23 11.86 -1.50
CA HIS A 229 3.01 11.18 -1.09
C HIS A 229 2.24 12.08 -0.12
N MET A 230 1.16 12.67 -0.61
CA MET A 230 0.39 13.72 0.06
C MET A 230 -0.59 13.15 1.08
N LYS A 231 -0.11 12.28 1.97
CA LYS A 231 -0.95 11.60 2.94
C LYS A 231 -1.51 12.55 4.01
N GLY A 232 -2.80 12.42 4.29
CA GLY A 232 -3.50 13.17 5.35
C GLY A 232 -3.84 14.60 4.93
N ASN A 233 -3.55 15.59 5.77
CA ASN A 233 -3.84 17.01 5.47
C ASN A 233 -3.07 17.52 4.25
N ARG A 234 -1.95 16.86 3.90
CA ARG A 234 -1.14 17.15 2.70
C ARG A 234 -1.93 17.04 1.40
N LYS A 235 -3.05 16.31 1.38
CA LYS A 235 -3.97 16.28 0.21
C LYS A 235 -4.54 17.65 -0.09
N VAL A 236 -4.79 18.44 0.95
CA VAL A 236 -5.31 19.81 0.85
C VAL A 236 -4.14 20.77 0.57
N ASP A 237 -3.04 20.59 1.27
CA ASP A 237 -1.84 21.43 1.13
C ASP A 237 -1.16 21.24 -0.25
N GLY A 238 -1.37 20.10 -0.92
CA GLY A 238 -0.84 19.79 -2.26
C GLY A 238 0.65 19.41 -2.29
N ARG A 239 1.25 19.26 -1.11
CA ARG A 239 2.68 18.96 -0.89
C ARG A 239 2.93 18.54 0.58
N SER A 240 3.98 17.76 0.81
CA SER A 240 4.52 17.46 2.13
C SER A 240 5.26 18.64 2.74
N ARG A 241 5.24 18.74 4.06
CA ARG A 241 5.78 19.91 4.76
C ARG A 241 7.30 19.83 4.89
N ASP A 242 7.95 20.97 5.04
CA ASP A 242 9.40 21.04 5.27
C ASP A 242 9.79 20.27 6.54
N ASP A 243 8.96 20.34 7.60
CA ASP A 243 9.14 19.57 8.84
C ASP A 243 8.98 18.05 8.68
N ASP A 244 8.49 17.57 7.53
CA ASP A 244 8.46 16.14 7.21
C ASP A 244 9.81 15.61 6.71
N LEU A 245 10.70 16.50 6.22
CA LEU A 245 12.02 16.15 5.72
C LEU A 245 13.01 16.04 6.88
N VAL A 246 13.57 14.84 7.05
CA VAL A 246 14.66 14.56 7.99
C VAL A 246 15.99 14.30 7.26
N VAL A 247 15.94 14.20 5.93
CA VAL A 247 17.11 14.17 5.05
C VAL A 247 17.17 15.46 4.24
N LYS A 248 18.38 15.95 3.96
CA LYS A 248 18.55 17.08 3.05
C LYS A 248 18.13 16.65 1.64
N ARG A 249 17.31 17.49 1.02
CA ARG A 249 16.85 17.37 -0.36
C ARG A 249 17.36 18.56 -1.13
N ASP A 250 17.83 18.35 -2.35
CA ASP A 250 18.36 19.41 -3.23
C ASP A 250 17.53 19.53 -4.51
N GLU A 251 16.54 18.65 -4.70
CA GLU A 251 15.63 18.66 -5.84
C GLU A 251 14.76 19.93 -5.80
N ALA A 252 14.57 20.59 -6.95
CA ALA A 252 13.90 21.88 -7.04
C ALA A 252 12.49 21.89 -6.44
N TYR A 253 11.79 20.75 -6.44
CA TYR A 253 10.49 20.59 -5.78
C TYR A 253 10.56 20.90 -4.29
N TRP A 254 11.61 20.46 -3.59
CA TRP A 254 11.78 20.65 -2.15
C TRP A 254 12.34 22.02 -1.78
N GLN A 255 12.88 22.77 -2.75
CA GLN A 255 13.46 24.11 -2.53
C GLN A 255 12.44 25.24 -2.71
N GLN A 256 11.23 24.94 -3.17
CA GLN A 256 10.17 25.94 -3.30
C GLN A 256 9.62 26.26 -1.90
N PRO A 257 9.40 27.54 -1.56
CA PRO A 257 8.74 27.91 -0.30
C PRO A 257 7.32 27.34 -0.24
N GLU A 258 6.88 26.97 0.98
CA GLU A 258 5.49 26.60 1.27
C GLU A 258 4.50 27.76 1.06
#